data_AF-A0A7R9XN82-F1
#
_entry.id   AF-A0A7R9XN82-F1
#
_cell.length_a   1.000
_cell.length_b   1.000
_cell.length_c   1.000
_cell.angle_alpha   90.00
_cell.angle_beta   90.00
_cell.angle_gamma   90.00
#
_symmetry.space_group_name_H-M   'P 1'
#
loop_
_entity.id
_entity.type
_entity.pdbx_description
1 polymer ?
#
loop_
_entity_poly.entity_id
_entity_poly.type
_entity_poly.pdbx_seq_one_letter_code
_entity_poly.pdbx_strand_id
1 'polypeptide(L)'
;DMYVHHLLPEVAAEGDDANYGSAALLDVACLQALSKRVHYGMFVAEAKFTAAPQKYTPLIVEKDANGLMELLTDTAVEAQVLKRVERKAAAYGVPPDADGNGGAAVSPKIDPKEVGRLYEAWVMPLTKEVQVKYLLHRLDE
;
A
#
# COMPACT_ATOMS: atom_id res chain seq x y z
N ASP A 1 -11.26 -8.53 -5.08
CA ASP A 1 -12.15 -7.70 -4.26
C ASP A 1 -11.63 -6.27 -4.12
N MET A 2 -10.71 -5.99 -3.19
CA MET A 2 -10.17 -4.63 -2.94
C MET A 2 -9.74 -3.83 -4.18
N TYR A 3 -8.96 -4.44 -5.08
CA TYR A 3 -8.47 -3.73 -6.28
C TYR A 3 -9.61 -3.28 -7.22
N VAL A 4 -10.51 -4.20 -7.56
CA VAL A 4 -11.57 -3.99 -8.56
C VAL A 4 -12.68 -3.10 -8.01
N HIS A 5 -13.04 -3.25 -6.73
CA HIS A 5 -14.19 -2.56 -6.16
C HIS A 5 -13.85 -1.26 -5.41
N HIS A 6 -12.57 -1.03 -5.08
CA HIS A 6 -12.19 0.14 -4.28
C HIS A 6 -11.05 0.98 -4.84
N LEU A 7 -10.07 0.41 -5.56
CA LEU A 7 -9.04 1.22 -6.21
C LEU A 7 -9.41 1.61 -7.64
N LEU A 8 -9.79 0.63 -8.47
CA LEU A 8 -10.01 0.86 -9.89
C LEU A 8 -11.03 2.00 -10.17
N PRO A 9 -12.19 2.08 -9.47
CA PRO A 9 -13.16 3.14 -9.71
C PRO A 9 -12.69 4.54 -9.34
N GLU A 10 -11.70 4.66 -8.45
CA GLU A 10 -11.16 5.93 -7.96
C GLU A 10 -9.98 6.42 -8.83
N VAL A 11 -9.36 5.50 -9.58
CA VAL A 11 -8.16 5.76 -10.38
C VAL A 11 -8.50 5.89 -11.88
N ALA A 12 -9.48 5.13 -12.36
CA ALA A 12 -9.91 5.15 -13.75
C ALA A 12 -11.25 5.91 -13.89
N ALA A 13 -11.35 6.77 -14.90
CA ALA A 13 -12.62 7.40 -15.23
C ALA A 13 -13.62 6.37 -15.76
N GLU A 14 -14.90 6.56 -15.45
CA GLU A 14 -15.96 5.75 -16.04
C GLU A 14 -15.98 5.91 -17.57
N GLY A 15 -16.17 4.81 -18.28
CA GLY A 15 -16.23 4.78 -19.74
C GLY A 15 -15.70 3.48 -20.32
N ASP A 16 -15.67 3.43 -21.66
CA ASP A 16 -15.12 2.32 -22.42
C ASP A 16 -14.36 2.90 -23.63
N ASP A 17 -13.05 2.70 -23.65
CA ASP A 17 -12.15 3.14 -24.71
C ASP A 17 -11.72 1.98 -25.66
N ALA A 18 -12.31 0.80 -25.47
CA ALA A 18 -12.03 -0.46 -26.17
C ALA A 18 -10.60 -1.02 -26.02
N ASN A 19 -9.76 -0.46 -25.12
CA ASN A 19 -8.39 -0.93 -24.91
C ASN A 19 -8.30 -2.10 -23.91
N TYR A 20 -9.20 -3.07 -24.01
CA TYR A 20 -9.36 -4.14 -23.02
C TYR A 20 -8.08 -4.96 -22.76
N GLY A 21 -7.32 -5.27 -23.81
CA GLY A 21 -6.09 -6.03 -23.69
C GLY A 21 -5.00 -5.27 -22.92
N SER A 22 -4.87 -3.97 -23.18
CA SER A 22 -3.94 -3.10 -22.46
C SER A 22 -4.37 -2.90 -21.02
N ALA A 23 -5.67 -2.65 -20.78
CA ALA A 23 -6.23 -2.53 -19.44
C ALA A 23 -5.96 -3.79 -18.61
N ALA A 24 -6.29 -4.98 -19.13
CA ALA A 24 -6.08 -6.24 -18.42
C ALA A 24 -4.60 -6.51 -18.08
N LEU A 25 -3.66 -6.17 -18.98
CA LEU A 25 -2.23 -6.31 -18.71
C LEU A 25 -1.75 -5.35 -17.61
N LEU A 26 -2.26 -4.12 -17.60
CA LEU A 26 -1.97 -3.15 -16.54
C LEU A 26 -2.58 -3.57 -15.21
N ASP A 27 -3.80 -4.10 -15.21
CA ASP A 27 -4.48 -4.62 -14.01
C ASP A 27 -3.66 -5.74 -13.36
N VAL A 28 -3.16 -6.69 -14.16
CA VAL A 28 -2.30 -7.77 -13.68
C VAL A 28 -1.02 -7.21 -13.04
N ALA A 29 -0.38 -6.24 -13.69
CA ALA A 29 0.83 -5.61 -13.15
C ALA A 29 0.55 -4.90 -11.81
N CYS A 30 -0.57 -4.17 -11.70
CA CYS A 30 -1.01 -3.53 -10.46
C CYS A 30 -1.28 -4.55 -9.36
N LEU A 31 -2.03 -5.62 -9.66
CA LEU A 31 -2.33 -6.70 -8.71
C LEU A 31 -1.07 -7.40 -8.20
N GLN A 32 -0.12 -7.69 -9.08
CA GLN A 32 1.16 -8.31 -8.70
C GLN A 32 1.98 -7.40 -7.79
N ALA A 33 2.08 -6.10 -8.11
CA ALA A 33 2.80 -5.12 -7.31
C ALA A 33 2.17 -4.93 -5.92
N LEU A 34 0.84 -4.81 -5.87
CA LEU A 34 0.07 -4.68 -4.62
C LEU A 34 0.22 -5.94 -3.77
N SER A 35 0.01 -7.12 -4.35
CA SER A 35 0.14 -8.39 -3.65
C SER A 35 1.55 -8.56 -3.06
N LYS A 36 2.59 -8.29 -3.86
CA LYS A 36 3.98 -8.34 -3.37
C LYS A 36 4.20 -7.39 -2.20
N ARG A 37 3.73 -6.14 -2.29
CA ARG A 37 3.92 -5.14 -1.23
C ARG A 37 3.22 -5.51 0.07
N VAL A 38 1.98 -5.99 -0.02
CA VAL A 38 1.16 -6.42 1.13
C VAL A 38 1.78 -7.64 1.79
N HIS A 39 2.13 -8.67 1.02
CA HIS A 39 2.74 -9.90 1.56
C HIS A 39 4.17 -9.71 2.04
N TYR A 40 4.88 -8.67 1.57
CA TYR A 40 6.15 -8.28 2.18
C TYR A 40 6.03 -7.92 3.67
N GLY A 41 4.80 -7.68 4.15
CA GLY A 41 4.49 -7.60 5.57
C GLY A 41 5.02 -8.79 6.39
N MET A 42 5.13 -9.99 5.82
CA MET A 42 5.71 -11.16 6.52
C MET A 42 7.17 -10.92 6.91
N PHE A 43 7.98 -10.40 5.98
CA PHE A 43 9.39 -10.10 6.24
C PHE A 43 9.55 -8.91 7.21
N VAL A 44 8.65 -7.92 7.12
CA VAL A 44 8.62 -6.80 8.05
C VAL A 44 8.28 -7.26 9.47
N ALA A 45 7.29 -8.15 9.61
CA ALA A 45 6.93 -8.76 10.89
C ALA A 45 8.11 -9.53 11.48
N GLU A 46 8.80 -10.34 10.67
CA GLU A 46 9.94 -11.13 11.14
C GLU A 46 11.11 -10.25 11.60
N ALA A 47 11.41 -9.18 10.85
CA ALA A 47 12.43 -8.22 11.26
C ALA A 47 12.08 -7.53 12.58
N LYS A 48 10.81 -7.14 12.76
CA LYS A 48 10.31 -6.53 14.00
C LYS A 48 10.34 -7.51 15.18
N PHE A 49 9.92 -8.75 14.97
CA PHE A 49 9.95 -9.82 15.98
C PHE A 49 11.39 -10.06 16.42
N THR A 50 12.31 -10.28 15.48
CA THR A 50 13.73 -10.54 15.76
C THR A 50 14.39 -9.40 16.53
N ALA A 51 14.02 -8.14 16.25
CA ALA A 51 14.56 -6.98 16.94
C ALA A 51 14.08 -6.85 18.39
N ALA A 52 12.88 -7.33 18.73
CA ALA A 52 12.34 -7.24 20.08
C ALA A 52 11.38 -8.41 20.43
N PRO A 53 11.87 -9.67 20.49
CA PRO A 53 11.00 -10.84 20.66
C PRO A 53 10.14 -10.75 21.93
N GLN A 54 10.73 -10.25 23.01
CA GLN A 54 10.08 -10.07 24.31
C GLN A 54 8.82 -9.21 24.30
N LYS A 55 8.67 -8.30 23.31
CA LYS A 55 7.47 -7.47 23.18
C LYS A 55 6.33 -8.22 22.49
N TYR A 56 6.66 -9.11 21.55
CA TYR A 56 5.69 -9.80 20.71
C TYR A 56 5.30 -11.17 21.29
N THR A 57 6.24 -11.89 21.91
CA THR A 57 6.00 -13.25 22.42
C THR A 57 4.78 -13.36 23.34
N PRO A 58 4.57 -12.48 24.35
CA PRO A 58 3.38 -12.58 25.21
C PRO A 58 2.08 -12.46 24.41
N LEU A 59 2.01 -11.48 23.51
CA LEU A 59 0.84 -11.23 22.66
C LEU A 59 0.57 -12.40 21.69
N ILE A 60 1.63 -13.05 21.18
CA ILE A 60 1.50 -14.22 20.30
C ILE A 60 0.96 -15.42 21.08
N VAL A 61 1.50 -15.68 22.28
CA VAL A 61 1.07 -16.79 23.13
C VAL A 61 -0.38 -16.63 23.59
N GLU A 62 -0.78 -15.41 23.94
CA GLU A 62 -2.16 -15.07 24.32
C GLU A 62 -3.11 -14.98 23.10
N LYS A 63 -2.57 -15.10 21.89
CA LYS A 63 -3.27 -14.93 20.60
C LYS A 63 -4.01 -13.59 20.51
N ASP A 64 -3.42 -12.53 21.09
CA ASP A 64 -3.97 -11.17 21.09
C ASP A 64 -3.66 -10.44 19.78
N ALA A 65 -4.53 -10.65 18.79
CA ALA A 65 -4.43 -9.98 17.49
C ALA A 65 -4.54 -8.44 17.59
N ASN A 66 -5.30 -7.93 18.56
CA ASN A 66 -5.52 -6.49 18.72
C ASN A 66 -4.29 -5.82 19.32
N GLY A 67 -3.70 -6.40 20.37
CA GLY A 67 -2.44 -5.94 20.95
C GLY A 67 -1.30 -5.98 19.93
N LEU A 68 -1.24 -7.00 19.08
CA LEU A 68 -0.29 -7.05 17.96
C LEU A 68 -0.52 -5.91 16.95
N MET A 69 -1.78 -5.64 16.57
CA MET A 69 -2.12 -4.56 15.65
C MET A 69 -1.72 -3.18 16.21
N GLU A 70 -1.98 -2.95 17.49
CA GLU A 70 -1.60 -1.71 18.18
C GLU A 70 -0.07 -1.56 18.24
N LEU A 71 0.64 -2.62 18.67
CA LEU A 71 2.10 -2.63 18.74
C LEU A 71 2.78 -2.41 17.37
N LEU A 72 2.15 -2.88 16.29
CA LEU A 72 2.67 -2.72 14.93
C LEU A 72 2.39 -1.33 14.33
N THR A 73 1.44 -0.59 14.89
CA THR A 73 1.00 0.71 14.37
C THR A 73 1.92 1.82 14.87
N ASP A 74 2.64 2.45 13.94
CA ASP A 74 3.48 3.62 14.20
C ASP A 74 2.97 4.77 13.32
N THR A 75 2.21 5.67 13.93
CA THR A 75 1.54 6.77 13.22
C THR A 75 2.53 7.74 12.59
N ALA A 76 3.73 7.92 13.19
CA ALA A 76 4.77 8.79 12.65
C ALA A 76 5.37 8.18 11.38
N VAL A 77 5.65 6.88 11.38
CA VAL A 77 6.15 6.16 10.19
C VAL A 77 5.08 6.12 9.10
N GLU A 78 3.83 5.86 9.45
CA GLU A 78 2.70 5.86 8.52
C GLU A 78 2.55 7.22 7.81
N ALA A 79 2.53 8.33 8.56
CA ALA A 79 2.48 9.68 7.99
C ALA A 79 3.66 9.96 7.04
N GLN A 80 4.87 9.49 7.37
CA GLN A 80 6.03 9.63 6.49
C GLN A 80 5.93 8.79 5.21
N VAL A 81 5.31 7.61 5.29
CA VAL A 81 5.02 6.76 4.12
C VAL A 81 4.04 7.49 3.19
N LEU A 82 2.93 8.01 3.73
CA LEU A 82 1.91 8.72 2.95
C LEU A 82 2.47 9.95 2.25
N LYS A 83 3.18 10.82 2.98
CA LYS A 83 3.85 12.00 2.39
C LYS A 83 4.81 11.61 1.25
N ARG A 84 5.49 10.46 1.37
CA ARG A 84 6.38 9.95 0.32
C ARG A 84 5.62 9.39 -0.88
N VAL A 85 4.50 8.71 -0.65
CA VAL A 85 3.61 8.22 -1.71
C VAL A 85 3.07 9.39 -2.52
N GLU A 86 2.50 10.40 -1.86
CA GLU A 86 2.00 11.62 -2.50
C GLU A 86 3.08 12.32 -3.31
N ARG A 87 4.27 12.54 -2.73
CA ARG A 87 5.39 13.18 -3.45
C ARG A 87 5.80 12.39 -4.70
N LYS A 88 5.82 11.06 -4.63
CA LYS A 88 6.15 10.22 -5.79
C LYS A 88 5.04 10.25 -6.84
N ALA A 89 3.78 10.22 -6.43
CA ALA A 89 2.65 10.35 -7.34
C ALA A 89 2.68 11.71 -8.07
N ALA A 90 3.01 12.80 -7.36
CA ALA A 90 3.20 14.12 -7.97
C ALA A 90 4.36 14.14 -8.97
N ALA A 91 5.49 13.50 -8.66
CA ALA A 91 6.66 13.48 -9.53
C ALA A 91 6.48 12.61 -10.79
N TYR A 92 5.78 11.48 -10.69
CA TYR A 92 5.60 10.54 -11.82
C TYR A 92 4.26 10.69 -12.54
N GLY A 93 3.32 11.46 -11.99
CA GLY A 93 2.00 11.69 -12.55
C GLY A 93 1.97 12.66 -13.74
N VAL A 94 3.10 13.32 -14.01
CA VAL A 94 3.31 14.27 -15.11
C VAL A 94 4.45 13.80 -16.03
N PRO A 95 4.35 14.06 -17.35
CA PRO A 95 5.42 13.73 -18.27
C PRO A 95 6.68 14.54 -17.96
N PRO A 96 7.89 13.97 -18.14
CA PRO A 96 9.16 14.62 -17.81
C PRO A 96 9.42 15.91 -18.63
N ASP A 97 8.78 16.06 -19.78
CA ASP A 97 8.92 17.22 -20.66
C ASP A 97 7.92 18.36 -20.32
N ALA A 98 7.10 18.21 -19.29
CA ALA A 98 6.08 19.19 -18.89
C ALA A 98 6.65 20.56 -18.50
N ASP A 99 7.92 20.63 -18.07
CA ASP A 99 8.59 21.86 -17.65
C ASP A 99 9.33 22.60 -18.81
N GLY A 100 9.39 22.01 -20.02
CA GLY A 100 10.35 22.43 -21.04
C GLY A 100 9.88 23.44 -22.09
N ASN A 101 8.58 23.70 -22.24
CA ASN A 101 8.11 24.32 -23.49
C ASN A 101 6.93 25.29 -23.34
N GLY A 102 7.01 26.29 -22.45
CA GLY A 102 6.14 27.49 -22.45
C GLY A 102 4.61 27.25 -22.45
N GLY A 103 4.17 26.02 -22.23
CA GLY A 103 2.78 25.57 -22.21
C GLY A 103 2.28 25.44 -20.78
N ALA A 104 0.97 25.54 -20.60
CA ALA A 104 0.30 25.46 -19.30
C ALA A 104 0.79 24.26 -18.47
N ALA A 105 0.99 24.47 -17.17
CA ALA A 105 1.41 23.44 -16.22
C ALA A 105 0.55 22.18 -16.41
N VAL A 106 1.19 21.07 -16.81
CA VAL A 106 0.50 19.80 -16.97
C VAL A 106 0.12 19.31 -15.58
N SER A 107 -1.18 19.19 -15.31
CA SER A 107 -1.64 18.62 -14.05
C SER A 107 -1.46 17.09 -14.07
N PRO A 108 -1.16 16.46 -12.92
CA PRO A 108 -1.14 15.00 -12.81
C PRO A 108 -2.44 14.38 -13.30
N LYS A 109 -2.36 13.22 -13.96
CA LYS A 109 -3.57 12.48 -14.41
C LYS A 109 -4.44 11.99 -13.24
N ILE A 110 -3.83 11.75 -12.08
CA ILE A 110 -4.49 11.34 -10.85
C ILE A 110 -4.00 12.29 -9.76
N ASP A 111 -4.90 12.81 -8.91
CA ASP A 111 -4.50 13.66 -7.79
C ASP A 111 -3.53 12.88 -6.87
N PRO A 112 -2.30 13.39 -6.63
CA PRO A 112 -1.35 12.75 -5.73
C PRO A 112 -1.90 12.48 -4.32
N LYS A 113 -2.81 13.32 -3.82
CA LYS A 113 -3.47 13.13 -2.52
C LYS A 113 -4.41 11.93 -2.54
N GLU A 114 -5.11 11.74 -3.65
CA GLU A 114 -6.01 10.60 -3.84
C GLU A 114 -5.23 9.27 -3.83
N VAL A 115 -4.05 9.25 -4.45
CA VAL A 115 -3.13 8.09 -4.35
C VAL A 115 -2.72 7.82 -2.90
N GLY A 116 -2.42 8.88 -2.13
CA GLY A 116 -2.13 8.79 -0.70
C GLY A 116 -3.29 8.18 0.09
N ARG A 117 -4.51 8.70 -0.10
CA ARG A 117 -5.76 8.22 0.52
C ARG A 117 -6.00 6.74 0.24
N LEU A 118 -5.88 6.31 -1.01
CA LEU A 118 -6.08 4.91 -1.40
C LEU A 118 -5.02 3.99 -0.77
N TYR A 119 -3.78 4.46 -0.66
CA TYR A 119 -2.70 3.72 -0.01
C TYR A 119 -2.94 3.55 1.49
N GLU A 120 -3.39 4.61 2.15
CA GLU A 120 -3.77 4.62 3.57
C GLU A 120 -4.96 3.72 3.86
N ALA A 121 -6.02 3.80 3.05
CA ALA A 121 -7.27 3.09 3.29
C ALA A 121 -7.16 1.58 3.01
N TRP A 122 -6.35 1.17 2.03
CA TRP A 122 -6.36 -0.22 1.55
C TRP A 122 -5.03 -0.94 1.70
N VAL A 123 -3.93 -0.32 1.24
CA VAL A 123 -2.64 -1.03 1.15
C VAL A 123 -2.00 -1.20 2.52
N MET A 124 -1.97 -0.15 3.33
CA MET A 124 -1.39 -0.19 4.67
C MET A 124 -2.12 -1.14 5.62
N PRO A 125 -3.46 -1.10 5.76
CA PRO A 125 -4.19 -1.99 6.66
C PRO A 125 -4.01 -3.46 6.28
N LEU A 126 -4.13 -3.82 5.00
CA LEU A 126 -3.90 -5.19 4.54
C LEU A 126 -2.46 -5.67 4.84
N THR A 127 -1.48 -4.78 4.72
CA THR A 127 -0.08 -5.10 5.08
C THR A 127 0.07 -5.35 6.59
N LYS A 128 -0.67 -4.62 7.44
CA LYS A 128 -0.68 -4.84 8.89
C LYS A 128 -1.42 -6.14 9.26
N GLU A 129 -2.54 -6.44 8.61
CA GLU A 129 -3.23 -7.73 8.79
C GLU A 129 -2.33 -8.92 8.47
N VAL A 130 -1.54 -8.85 7.39
CA VAL A 130 -0.56 -9.89 7.06
C VAL A 130 0.51 -10.01 8.15
N GLN A 131 1.01 -8.89 8.68
CA GLN A 131 1.97 -8.91 9.79
C GLN A 131 1.38 -9.60 11.04
N VAL A 132 0.16 -9.25 11.42
CA VAL A 132 -0.53 -9.86 12.58
C VAL A 132 -0.73 -11.36 12.35
N LYS A 133 -1.26 -11.77 11.19
CA LYS A 133 -1.46 -13.20 10.87
C LYS A 133 -0.14 -13.97 10.90
N TYR A 134 0.93 -13.39 10.35
CA TYR A 134 2.26 -14.00 10.41
C TYR A 134 2.74 -14.19 11.85
N LEU A 135 2.65 -13.14 12.68
CA LEU A 135 3.10 -13.18 14.07
C LEU A 135 2.32 -14.19 14.92
N LEU A 136 1.00 -14.28 14.72
CA LEU A 136 0.16 -15.24 15.44
C LEU A 136 0.59 -16.70 15.23
N HIS A 137 1.17 -17.01 14.08
CA HIS A 137 1.69 -18.34 13.74
C HIS A 137 3.21 -18.47 13.92
N ARG A 138 3.89 -17.41 14.36
CA ARG A 138 5.35 -17.38 14.37
C ARG A 138 5.99 -18.36 15.36
N LEU A 139 5.27 -18.72 16.41
CA LEU A 139 5.71 -19.64 17.46
C LEU A 139 5.06 -21.02 17.34
N ASP A 140 4.28 -21.27 16.29
CA ASP A 140 3.74 -22.60 16.02
C ASP A 140 4.89 -23.54 15.59
N GLU A 141 4.76 -24.84 15.88
CA GLU A 141 5.76 -25.88 15.54
C GLU A 141 5.87 -26.17 14.05
#